data_AF-A0A1F2U7H1-F1
#
_entry.id   AF-A0A1F2U7H1-F1
#
_cell.length_a   1.000
_cell.length_b   1.000
_cell.length_c   1.000
_cell.angle_alpha   90.00
_cell.angle_beta   90.00
_cell.angle_gamma   90.00
#
_symmetry.space_group_name_H-M   'P 1'
#
loop_
_entity.id
_entity.type
_entity.pdbx_description
1 polymer ?
#
loop_
_entity_poly.entity_id
_entity_poly.type
_entity_poly.pdbx_seq_one_letter_code
_entity_poly.pdbx_strand_id
1 'polypeptide(L)'
;MLDQLLQVGTVDIVELPDGYAFHVDPVSIIAQHLEEFAAFERLCCPFMTIAVRAGGVGAQPVLELGGGDAVKEFIAAQFGIRKWP
;
A
#
# COMPACT_ATOMS: atom_id res chain seq x y z
N MET A 1 -2.97 9.76 -9.12
CA MET A 1 -2.56 10.89 -8.24
C MET A 1 -2.33 10.40 -6.83
N LEU A 2 -3.25 9.61 -6.26
CA LEU A 2 -3.10 9.04 -4.93
C LEU A 2 -1.94 8.02 -4.84
N ASP A 3 -1.59 7.29 -5.91
CA ASP A 3 -0.43 6.38 -5.93
C ASP A 3 0.89 7.11 -5.64
N GLN A 4 1.07 8.27 -6.26
CA GLN A 4 2.27 9.08 -6.06
C GLN A 4 2.30 9.67 -4.64
N LEU A 5 1.14 10.03 -4.09
CA LEU A 5 1.03 10.50 -2.71
C LEU A 5 1.31 9.36 -1.72
N LEU A 6 0.89 8.12 -2.03
CA LEU A 6 1.23 6.94 -1.25
C LEU A 6 2.73 6.71 -1.22
N GLN A 7 3.41 6.77 -2.37
CA GLN A 7 4.87 6.63 -2.41
C GLN A 7 5.59 7.70 -1.58
N VAL A 8 5.12 8.95 -1.61
CA VAL A 8 5.71 10.05 -0.83
C VAL A 8 5.42 9.92 0.67
N GLY A 9 4.22 9.46 1.04
CA GLY A 9 3.82 9.31 2.44
C GLY A 9 4.25 8.00 3.09
N THR A 10 4.80 7.06 2.32
CA THR A 10 5.28 5.77 2.85
C THR A 10 6.62 5.96 3.54
N VAL A 11 6.71 5.51 4.79
CA VAL A 11 7.94 5.56 5.59
C VAL A 11 8.71 4.25 5.59
N ASP A 12 8.01 3.13 5.37
CA ASP A 12 8.56 1.79 5.36
C ASP A 12 7.65 0.85 4.55
N ILE A 13 8.26 -0.14 3.89
CA ILE A 13 7.56 -1.16 3.11
C ILE A 13 8.01 -2.53 3.59
N VAL A 14 7.07 -3.31 4.12
CA VAL A 14 7.32 -4.68 4.57
C VAL A 14 6.78 -5.66 3.55
N GLU A 15 7.60 -6.60 3.11
CA GLU A 15 7.16 -7.70 2.24
C GLU A 15 6.29 -8.70 3.01
N LEU A 16 5.16 -9.07 2.42
CA LEU A 16 4.23 -10.10 2.91
C LEU A 16 4.29 -11.33 1.98
N PRO A 17 3.81 -12.51 2.39
CA PRO A 17 3.79 -13.69 1.53
C PRO A 17 3.10 -13.44 0.18
N ASP A 18 1.99 -12.71 0.21
CA ASP A 18 1.10 -12.44 -0.91
C ASP A 18 1.16 -10.97 -1.39
N GLY A 19 2.08 -10.15 -0.88
CA GLY A 19 2.04 -8.72 -1.18
C GLY A 19 3.05 -7.86 -0.41
N TYR A 20 2.62 -6.64 -0.08
CA TYR A 20 3.40 -5.66 0.67
C TYR A 20 2.50 -4.87 1.62
N ALA A 21 3.04 -4.52 2.78
CA ALA A 21 2.47 -3.57 3.73
C ALA A 21 3.24 -2.25 3.64
N PHE A 22 2.53 -1.17 3.29
CA PHE A 22 3.03 0.19 3.27
C PHE A 22 2.70 0.84 4.61
N HIS A 23 3.71 1.11 5.41
CA HIS A 23 3.58 1.92 6.61
C HIS A 23 3.58 3.39 6.19
N VAL A 24 2.52 4.10 6.55
CA VAL A 24 2.30 5.47 6.09
C VAL A 24 2.51 6.44 7.24
N ASP A 25 3.20 7.55 6.97
CA ASP A 25 3.35 8.64 7.93
C ASP A 25 1.96 9.17 8.31
N PRO A 26 1.53 9.10 9.59
CA PRO A 26 0.19 9.54 10.00
C PRO A 26 -0.08 11.03 9.75
N VAL A 27 0.96 11.86 9.60
CA VAL A 27 0.77 13.29 9.27
C VAL A 27 0.77 13.59 7.78
N SER A 28 1.05 12.59 6.93
CA SER A 28 0.99 12.76 5.48
C SER A 28 -0.45 12.96 5.00
N ILE A 29 -0.62 13.67 3.89
CA ILE A 29 -1.94 13.85 3.28
C ILE A 29 -2.57 12.50 2.91
N ILE A 30 -1.78 11.54 2.41
CA ILE A 30 -2.30 10.25 1.97
C ILE A 30 -2.85 9.40 3.12
N ALA A 31 -2.37 9.56 4.36
CA ALA A 31 -2.91 8.85 5.52
C ALA A 31 -4.42 9.09 5.72
N GLN A 32 -4.90 10.30 5.41
CA GLN A 32 -6.33 10.67 5.50
C GLN A 32 -7.17 10.14 4.33
N HIS A 33 -6.52 9.65 3.26
CA HIS A 33 -7.16 9.21 2.02
C HIS A 33 -6.94 7.73 1.71
N LEU A 34 -6.43 6.93 2.66
CA LEU A 34 -6.17 5.50 2.42
C LEU A 34 -7.45 4.71 2.04
N GLU A 35 -8.58 5.03 2.65
CA GLU A 35 -9.86 4.38 2.31
C GLU A 35 -10.34 4.77 0.90
N GLU A 36 -10.15 6.03 0.52
CA GLU A 36 -10.48 6.52 -0.82
C GLU A 36 -9.56 5.90 -1.88
N PHE A 37 -8.26 5.82 -1.60
CA PHE A 37 -7.29 5.09 -2.41
C PHE A 37 -7.74 3.63 -2.61
N ALA A 38 -8.08 2.93 -1.52
CA ALA A 38 -8.52 1.55 -1.59
C ALA A 38 -9.81 1.38 -2.42
N ALA A 39 -10.75 2.32 -2.31
CA ALA A 39 -11.98 2.30 -3.09
C ALA A 39 -11.72 2.48 -4.60
N PHE A 40 -10.82 3.40 -4.97
CA PHE A 40 -10.46 3.60 -6.38
C PHE A 40 -9.66 2.43 -6.94
N GLU A 41 -8.68 1.93 -6.21
CA GLU A 41 -7.87 0.79 -6.67
C GLU A 41 -8.70 -0.47 -6.81
N ARG A 42 -9.76 -0.67 -6.01
CA ARG A 42 -10.67 -1.80 -6.22
C ARG A 42 -11.41 -1.75 -7.57
N LEU A 43 -11.60 -0.56 -8.14
CA LEU A 43 -12.21 -0.38 -9.46
C LEU A 43 -11.19 -0.60 -10.59
N CYS A 44 -9.97 -0.08 -10.44
CA CYS A 44 -8.92 -0.17 -11.46
C CYS A 44 -8.16 -1.52 -11.43
N CYS A 45 -7.99 -2.09 -10.25
CA CYS A 45 -7.21 -3.29 -9.95
C CYS A 45 -8.06 -4.33 -9.21
N PRO A 46 -9.15 -4.85 -9.81
CA PRO A 46 -10.10 -5.76 -9.14
C PRO A 46 -9.50 -7.12 -8.75
N PHE A 47 -8.28 -7.41 -9.18
CA PHE A 47 -7.52 -8.63 -8.88
C PHE A 47 -6.68 -8.52 -7.59
N MET A 48 -6.55 -7.34 -7.01
CA MET A 48 -5.77 -7.11 -5.79
C MET A 48 -6.62 -7.26 -4.53
N THR A 49 -6.03 -7.80 -3.47
CA THR A 49 -6.52 -7.62 -2.11
C THR A 49 -6.00 -6.30 -1.57
N ILE A 50 -6.87 -5.52 -0.94
CA ILE A 50 -6.55 -4.20 -0.41
C ILE A 50 -7.13 -4.10 1.00
N ALA A 51 -6.28 -3.82 1.98
CA ALA A 51 -6.70 -3.61 3.36
C ALA A 51 -6.09 -2.32 3.92
N VAL A 52 -6.93 -1.52 4.58
CA VAL A 52 -6.52 -0.30 5.29
C VAL A 52 -6.64 -0.55 6.78
N ARG A 53 -5.58 -0.26 7.53
CA ARG A 53 -5.57 -0.28 8.99
C ARG A 53 -5.20 1.09 9.51
N ALA A 54 -6.06 1.68 10.33
CA ALA A 54 -5.90 3.06 10.82
C ALA A 54 -4.72 3.26 11.80
N GLY A 55 -4.13 2.19 12.34
CA GLY A 55 -3.15 2.27 13.42
C GLY A 55 -3.80 2.55 14.79
N GLY A 56 -3.22 2.01 15.86
CA GLY A 56 -3.57 2.40 17.23
C GLY A 56 -2.90 3.71 17.64
N VAL A 57 -3.10 4.15 18.89
CA VAL A 57 -2.41 5.34 19.42
C VAL A 57 -0.90 5.16 19.32
N GLY A 58 -0.23 6.04 18.56
CA GLY A 58 1.22 6.00 18.35
C GLY A 58 1.70 5.02 17.28
N ALA A 59 0.79 4.30 16.60
CA ALA A 59 1.14 3.41 15.49
C ALA A 59 0.80 4.06 14.15
N GLN A 60 1.59 3.73 13.13
CA GLN A 60 1.37 4.19 11.76
C GLN A 60 0.15 3.47 11.16
N PRO A 61 -0.68 4.18 10.36
CA PRO A 61 -1.63 3.53 9.49
C PRO A 61 -0.89 2.66 8.47
N VAL A 62 -1.51 1.55 8.09
CA VAL A 62 -0.95 0.56 7.18
C VAL A 62 -1.90 0.31 6.03
N LEU A 63 -1.37 0.38 4.81
CA LEU A 63 -2.04 -0.10 3.62
C LEU A 63 -1.39 -1.42 3.19
N GLU A 64 -2.17 -2.49 3.15
CA GLU A 64 -1.72 -3.76 2.60
C GLU A 64 -2.29 -3.94 1.20
N LEU A 65 -1.38 -4.25 0.27
CA LEU A 65 -1.70 -4.60 -1.10
C LEU A 65 -1.19 -6.01 -1.33
N GLY A 66 -2.05 -6.89 -1.84
CA GLY A 66 -1.67 -8.28 -2.07
C GLY A 66 -2.48 -9.00 -3.14
N GLY A 67 -2.23 -10.29 -3.25
CA GLY A 67 -2.83 -11.22 -4.19
C GLY A 67 -1.92 -12.43 -4.44
N GLY A 68 -2.22 -13.25 -5.46
CA GLY A 68 -1.31 -14.34 -5.84
C GLY A 68 0.06 -13.85 -6.32
N ASP A 69 1.01 -14.76 -6.57
CA ASP A 69 2.41 -14.41 -6.91
C ASP A 69 2.54 -13.36 -8.03
N ALA A 70 1.75 -13.48 -9.10
CA ALA A 70 1.74 -12.51 -10.20
C ALA A 70 1.31 -11.10 -9.77
N VAL A 71 0.44 -10.99 -8.76
CA VAL A 71 -0.01 -9.72 -8.19
C VAL A 71 1.10 -9.10 -7.34
N LYS A 72 1.82 -9.91 -6.56
CA LYS A 72 2.96 -9.44 -5.78
C LYS A 72 4.06 -8.87 -6.68
N GLU A 73 4.35 -9.51 -7.82
CA GLU A 73 5.29 -8.97 -8.80
C GLU A 73 4.78 -7.68 -9.45
N PHE A 74 3.48 -7.63 -9.77
CA PHE A 74 2.83 -6.42 -10.30
C PHE A 74 2.98 -5.23 -9.33
N ILE A 75 2.67 -5.42 -8.04
CA ILE A 75 2.80 -4.37 -7.02
C ILE A 75 4.26 -3.91 -6.92
N ALA A 76 5.21 -4.85 -6.92
CA ALA A 76 6.63 -4.49 -6.87
C ALA A 76 7.06 -3.61 -8.05
N ALA A 77 6.62 -3.95 -9.26
CA ALA A 77 6.90 -3.18 -10.46
C ALA A 77 6.24 -1.79 -10.43
N GLN A 78 4.98 -1.70 -10.00
CA GLN A 78 4.21 -0.46 -9.95
C GLN A 78 4.83 0.55 -8.96
N PHE A 79 5.28 0.08 -7.80
CA PHE A 79 5.84 0.93 -6.75
C PHE A 79 7.37 1.03 -6.77
N GLY A 80 8.03 0.37 -7.74
CA GLY A 80 9.50 0.42 -7.89
C GLY A 80 10.26 -0.31 -6.77
N ILE A 81 9.63 -1.29 -6.11
CA ILE A 81 10.22 -2.06 -5.02
C ILE A 81 11.24 -3.03 -5.63
N ARG A 82 12.53 -2.77 -5.43
CA ARG A 82 13.58 -3.69 -5.84
C ARG A 82 13.68 -4.82 -4.82
N LYS A 83 13.38 -6.05 -5.24
CA LYS A 83 13.79 -7.24 -4.50
C LYS A 83 15.31 -7.29 -4.50
N TRP A 84 15.91 -7.13 -3.33
CA TRP A 84 17.34 -7.38 -3.16
C TRP A 84 17.55 -8.91 -3.15
N PRO A 85 18.46 -9.47 -3.98
CA PRO A 85 18.72 -10.91 -3.99
C PRO A 85 19.42 -11.40 -2.73
#